data_AF-A0A2N2L5T0-F1
#
_entry.id   AF-A0A2N2L5T0-F1
#
_cell.length_a   1.000
_cell.length_b   1.000
_cell.length_c   1.000
_cell.angle_alpha   90.00
_cell.angle_beta   90.00
_cell.angle_gamma   90.00
#
_symmetry.space_group_name_H-M   'P 1'
#
loop_
_entity.id
_entity.type
_entity.pdbx_description
1 polymer ?
#
loop_
_entity_poly.entity_id
_entity_poly.type
_entity_poly.pdbx_seq_one_letter_code
_entity_poly.pdbx_strand_id
1 'polypeptide(L)'
;MIFAVLSYAPILHAERTQLPDKIQVDQKESVTKVFADADEWLNSGVLLKKGMKYKISASGRWSLGPICGTTGPDGVGNSPVCGGAYVSGSGSLLVGRIGEDGEPFAVGRGVEFTAGEDGALLFKVNGGLKIFCSGHVTVKTIALSPPVEQKVFSGKSDVDEIPIIKTTSNRNAYAIVIGIENYRQKLPKADFAVNDAKLMGEYLSRVMGYPEENIVTLINEHAALGDFVKYFEKWLPNNVEKGGAVFIYYSGHGAPNTKTGDAYLVPYDGDPLFIAETGYSLKRMYDALNKLPAREIIVALDSCFSGAGGRSVIAKGARPLVMNLQSNMALSGNMTVLSASSGEQISSTYDEKGHGLFTYFLLKGIKNEDVVKPDGSIKLDDLFGYLKPQVERIARKQYNNEQTPQLIGSKKSSR
;
A
#
# COMPACT_ATOMS: atom_id res chain seq x y z
N MET A 1 41.54 -68.42 -19.53
CA MET A 1 40.18 -68.93 -19.26
C MET A 1 39.31 -67.74 -18.89
N ILE A 2 38.32 -67.46 -19.74
CA ILE A 2 37.11 -66.64 -19.55
C ILE A 2 37.28 -65.12 -19.38
N PHE A 3 37.06 -64.43 -20.50
CA PHE A 3 36.59 -63.05 -20.63
C PHE A 3 35.20 -62.88 -19.99
N ALA A 4 34.96 -61.76 -19.31
CA ALA A 4 33.61 -61.20 -19.17
C ALA A 4 33.68 -59.67 -19.31
N VAL A 5 33.07 -59.21 -20.40
CA VAL A 5 32.94 -57.82 -20.83
C VAL A 5 31.62 -57.26 -20.29
N LEU A 6 31.70 -56.08 -19.67
CA LEU A 6 30.71 -55.00 -19.51
C LEU A 6 29.21 -55.33 -19.35
N SER A 7 28.66 -54.84 -18.24
CA SER A 7 27.36 -54.14 -18.23
C SER A 7 27.38 -53.08 -17.14
N TYR A 8 27.68 -51.84 -17.53
CA TYR A 8 27.33 -50.65 -16.75
C TYR A 8 25.82 -50.47 -16.91
N ALA A 9 25.05 -50.77 -15.87
CA ALA A 9 23.67 -50.32 -15.79
C ALA A 9 23.67 -48.86 -15.31
N PRO A 10 23.22 -47.88 -16.10
CA PRO A 10 22.95 -46.56 -15.58
C PRO A 10 21.74 -46.69 -14.66
N ILE A 11 21.94 -46.46 -13.36
CA ILE A 11 20.82 -46.25 -12.45
C ILE A 11 20.14 -44.96 -12.92
N LEU A 12 18.91 -45.14 -13.41
CA LEU A 12 17.99 -44.15 -13.94
C LEU A 12 18.07 -42.80 -13.21
N HIS A 13 18.77 -41.85 -13.83
CA HIS A 13 18.56 -40.42 -13.65
C HIS A 13 17.34 -40.00 -14.49
N ALA A 14 16.16 -40.49 -14.13
CA ALA A 14 14.91 -40.12 -14.77
C ALA A 14 14.07 -39.33 -13.76
N GLU A 15 13.62 -38.14 -14.20
CA GLU A 15 12.89 -37.11 -13.46
C GLU A 15 13.70 -36.13 -12.58
N ARG A 16 14.79 -35.59 -13.13
CA ARG A 16 15.21 -34.21 -12.78
C ARG A 16 14.47 -33.21 -13.65
N THR A 17 13.64 -32.38 -13.01
CA THR A 17 13.22 -31.04 -13.44
C THR A 17 12.69 -30.90 -14.86
N GLN A 18 11.42 -31.26 -15.07
CA GLN A 18 10.57 -30.44 -15.93
C GLN A 18 9.94 -29.36 -15.04
N LEU A 19 10.32 -28.11 -15.30
CA LEU A 19 9.58 -26.95 -14.82
C LEU A 19 8.13 -27.08 -15.32
N PRO A 20 7.11 -27.03 -14.46
CA PRO A 20 5.74 -26.96 -14.95
C PRO A 20 5.57 -25.69 -15.77
N ASP A 21 5.14 -25.82 -17.02
CA ASP A 21 4.98 -24.74 -18.01
C ASP A 21 3.97 -23.64 -17.61
N LYS A 22 3.28 -23.77 -16.47
CA LYS A 22 2.42 -22.73 -15.89
C LYS A 22 2.45 -22.82 -14.36
N ILE A 23 2.97 -21.78 -13.73
CA ILE A 23 2.92 -21.57 -12.27
C ILE A 23 1.46 -21.32 -11.88
N GLN A 24 0.81 -22.30 -11.26
CA GLN A 24 -0.58 -22.17 -10.83
C GLN A 24 -0.66 -21.37 -9.53
N VAL A 25 -1.20 -20.15 -9.64
CA VAL A 25 -1.38 -19.18 -8.54
C VAL A 25 -2.51 -19.58 -7.57
N ASP A 26 -3.22 -20.68 -7.83
CA ASP A 26 -4.53 -20.98 -7.24
C ASP A 26 -4.55 -22.12 -6.21
N GLN A 27 -3.39 -22.71 -5.88
CA GLN A 27 -3.35 -23.74 -4.84
C GLN A 27 -3.27 -23.11 -3.45
N LYS A 28 -4.38 -23.16 -2.70
CA LYS A 28 -4.46 -22.77 -1.27
C LYS A 28 -3.43 -23.50 -0.38
N GLU A 29 -2.91 -24.62 -0.86
CA GLU A 29 -1.94 -25.46 -0.19
C GLU A 29 -0.97 -26.07 -1.21
N SER A 30 0.32 -26.06 -0.91
CA SER A 30 1.35 -26.81 -1.66
C SER A 30 2.10 -27.74 -0.73
N VAL A 31 2.49 -28.91 -1.24
CA VAL A 31 3.29 -29.91 -0.53
C VAL A 31 4.53 -30.22 -1.35
N THR A 32 5.71 -30.04 -0.75
CA THR A 32 7.02 -30.25 -1.39
C THR A 32 7.89 -31.15 -0.52
N LYS A 33 8.68 -32.04 -1.14
CA LYS A 33 9.70 -32.82 -0.43
C LYS A 33 11.07 -32.16 -0.58
N VAL A 34 11.69 -31.81 0.54
CA VAL A 34 13.05 -31.25 0.58
C VAL A 34 14.00 -32.35 1.02
N PHE A 35 14.90 -32.74 0.13
CA PHE A 35 15.84 -33.84 0.36
C PHE A 35 17.13 -33.37 1.04
N ALA A 36 17.69 -34.23 1.87
CA ALA A 36 18.87 -33.94 2.68
C ALA A 36 20.14 -33.70 1.85
N ASP A 37 20.22 -34.32 0.68
CA ASP A 37 21.32 -34.32 -0.28
C ASP A 37 21.17 -33.27 -1.38
N ALA A 38 20.14 -32.42 -1.30
CA ALA A 38 19.96 -31.32 -2.25
C ALA A 38 21.03 -30.23 -2.05
N ASP A 39 21.87 -30.04 -3.07
CA ASP A 39 22.88 -28.99 -3.12
C ASP A 39 22.31 -27.63 -3.54
N GLU A 40 21.20 -27.62 -4.28
CA GLU A 40 20.55 -26.41 -4.74
C GLU A 40 19.34 -26.03 -3.88
N TRP A 41 18.97 -24.76 -3.95
CA TRP A 41 17.71 -24.30 -3.38
C TRP A 41 16.54 -24.91 -4.16
N LEU A 42 15.72 -25.70 -3.47
CA LEU A 42 14.58 -26.35 -4.09
C LEU A 42 13.42 -25.37 -4.21
N ASN A 43 12.93 -25.16 -5.43
CA ASN A 43 11.71 -24.39 -5.65
C ASN A 43 10.48 -25.18 -5.19
N SER A 44 9.69 -24.60 -4.30
CA SER A 44 8.48 -25.25 -3.76
C SER A 44 7.29 -25.23 -4.73
N GLY A 45 7.42 -24.54 -5.87
CA GLY A 45 6.32 -24.25 -6.80
C GLY A 45 5.36 -23.18 -6.28
N VAL A 46 5.63 -22.56 -5.14
CA VAL A 46 4.78 -21.51 -4.54
C VAL A 46 5.38 -20.15 -4.87
N LEU A 47 4.58 -19.28 -5.48
CA LEU A 47 4.92 -17.87 -5.65
C LEU A 47 4.32 -17.07 -4.50
N LEU A 48 5.19 -16.51 -3.65
CA LEU A 48 4.77 -15.62 -2.58
C LEU A 48 4.46 -14.23 -3.14
N LYS A 49 3.47 -13.59 -2.54
CA LYS A 49 3.09 -12.20 -2.82
C LYS A 49 3.35 -11.35 -1.59
N LYS A 50 3.99 -10.21 -1.78
CA LYS A 50 4.29 -9.25 -0.73
C LYS A 50 3.03 -8.90 0.06
N GLY A 51 3.14 -8.87 1.39
CA GLY A 51 2.03 -8.56 2.30
C GLY A 51 1.12 -9.74 2.62
N MET A 52 1.26 -10.87 1.92
CA MET A 52 0.50 -12.09 2.22
C MET A 52 1.02 -12.81 3.45
N LYS A 53 0.11 -13.39 4.24
CA LYS A 53 0.46 -14.30 5.34
C LYS A 53 0.47 -15.74 4.86
N TYR A 54 1.54 -16.44 5.20
CA TYR A 54 1.72 -17.85 4.91
C TYR A 54 2.02 -18.62 6.19
N LYS A 55 1.58 -19.88 6.21
CA LYS A 55 1.96 -20.88 7.19
C LYS A 55 2.73 -21.98 6.49
N ILE A 56 3.93 -22.25 6.97
CA ILE A 56 4.72 -23.40 6.58
C ILE A 56 4.69 -24.38 7.74
N SER A 57 4.49 -25.67 7.46
CA SER A 57 4.69 -26.77 8.38
C SER A 57 5.55 -27.84 7.74
N ALA A 58 6.48 -28.42 8.50
CA ALA A 58 7.40 -29.43 8.01
C ALA A 58 7.42 -30.64 8.93
N SER A 59 7.42 -31.83 8.33
CA SER A 59 7.49 -33.10 9.04
C SER A 59 8.38 -34.09 8.29
N GLY A 60 8.84 -35.13 8.98
CA GLY A 60 9.80 -36.10 8.43
C GLY A 60 11.16 -35.99 9.10
N ARG A 61 12.13 -36.72 8.54
CA ARG A 61 13.48 -36.83 9.09
C ARG A 61 14.49 -36.95 7.96
N TRP A 62 15.65 -36.34 8.16
CA TRP A 62 16.83 -36.52 7.33
C TRP A 62 18.05 -36.87 8.17
N SER A 63 19.02 -37.50 7.53
CA SER A 63 20.36 -37.74 8.06
C SER A 63 21.33 -36.81 7.35
N LEU A 64 22.21 -36.16 8.12
CA LEU A 64 23.33 -35.37 7.58
C LEU A 64 24.64 -36.17 7.58
N GLY A 65 24.52 -37.48 7.41
CA GLY A 65 25.64 -38.41 7.42
C GLY A 65 26.01 -38.94 8.81
N PRO A 66 26.99 -39.84 8.90
CA PRO A 66 27.30 -40.60 10.12
C PRO A 66 27.72 -39.76 11.33
N ILE A 67 28.33 -38.59 11.10
CA ILE A 67 28.89 -37.72 12.15
C ILE A 67 27.81 -36.80 12.73
N CYS A 68 26.90 -36.31 11.89
CA CYS A 68 25.82 -35.40 12.30
C CYS A 68 24.57 -36.16 12.76
N GLY A 69 24.33 -37.37 12.22
CA GLY A 69 23.22 -38.22 12.61
C GLY A 69 21.88 -37.80 12.00
N THR A 70 20.80 -38.40 12.51
CA THR A 70 19.44 -38.24 11.99
C THR A 70 18.60 -37.29 12.83
N THR A 71 17.95 -36.33 12.17
CA THR A 71 17.30 -35.17 12.78
C THR A 71 16.01 -34.81 12.03
N GLY A 72 15.17 -33.99 12.65
CA GLY A 72 13.99 -33.38 12.03
C GLY A 72 14.27 -32.00 11.45
N PRO A 73 13.23 -31.32 10.91
CA PRO A 73 13.36 -30.01 10.30
C PRO A 73 13.69 -28.89 11.31
N ASP A 74 13.48 -29.10 12.61
CA ASP A 74 13.92 -28.22 13.71
C ASP A 74 15.43 -28.30 13.98
N GLY A 75 16.11 -29.28 13.38
CA GLY A 75 17.53 -29.51 13.58
C GLY A 75 17.90 -30.05 14.97
N VAL A 76 16.93 -30.50 15.76
CA VAL A 76 17.13 -31.00 17.13
C VAL A 76 17.61 -32.46 17.10
N GLY A 77 18.63 -32.76 17.91
CA GLY A 77 19.23 -34.10 18.01
C GLY A 77 20.43 -34.34 17.08
N ASN A 78 20.89 -33.30 16.38
CA ASN A 78 22.13 -33.31 15.60
C ASN A 78 23.37 -33.11 16.51
N SER A 79 24.52 -33.63 16.08
CA SER A 79 25.81 -33.42 16.75
C SER A 79 26.15 -31.91 16.87
N PRO A 80 26.66 -31.43 18.02
CA PRO A 80 27.04 -30.03 18.22
C PRO A 80 28.12 -29.52 17.26
N VAL A 81 28.86 -30.43 16.63
CA VAL A 81 29.91 -30.12 15.65
C VAL A 81 29.31 -29.66 14.31
N CYS A 82 28.02 -29.91 14.07
CA CYS A 82 27.33 -29.62 12.81
C CYS A 82 26.53 -28.30 12.92
N GLY A 83 27.20 -27.17 12.71
CA GLY A 83 26.62 -25.82 12.74
C GLY A 83 25.87 -25.42 11.46
N GLY A 84 25.03 -24.38 11.59
CA GLY A 84 24.24 -23.78 10.52
C GLY A 84 25.06 -23.00 9.50
N ALA A 85 24.69 -23.10 8.21
CA ALA A 85 25.40 -22.42 7.11
C ALA A 85 24.78 -21.06 6.71
N TYR A 86 23.44 -20.95 6.75
CA TYR A 86 22.71 -19.80 6.22
C TYR A 86 22.03 -18.99 7.32
N VAL A 87 21.48 -19.67 8.32
CA VAL A 87 20.87 -19.05 9.50
C VAL A 87 21.56 -19.59 10.74
N SER A 88 21.82 -18.71 11.71
CA SER A 88 22.42 -19.10 13.00
C SER A 88 21.56 -20.18 13.68
N GLY A 89 22.19 -21.28 14.06
CA GLY A 89 21.51 -22.45 14.62
C GLY A 89 22.09 -23.77 14.14
N SER A 90 21.28 -24.82 14.16
CA SER A 90 21.69 -26.19 13.78
C SER A 90 21.93 -26.31 12.27
N GLY A 91 22.95 -27.09 11.90
CA GLY A 91 23.29 -27.46 10.51
C GLY A 91 22.21 -28.25 9.78
N SER A 92 21.17 -28.68 10.49
CA SER A 92 20.08 -29.49 9.98
C SER A 92 18.71 -28.82 10.05
N LEU A 93 18.67 -27.52 10.35
CA LEU A 93 17.44 -26.74 10.33
C LEU A 93 16.91 -26.63 8.90
N LEU A 94 15.59 -26.74 8.70
CA LEU A 94 14.98 -26.35 7.43
C LEU A 94 14.98 -24.82 7.32
N VAL A 95 15.50 -24.30 6.21
CA VAL A 95 15.52 -22.87 5.89
C VAL A 95 14.76 -22.58 4.61
N GLY A 96 14.16 -21.40 4.56
CA GLY A 96 13.46 -20.86 3.40
C GLY A 96 14.13 -19.59 2.89
N ARG A 97 13.88 -19.23 1.64
CA ARG A 97 14.17 -17.89 1.07
C ARG A 97 13.10 -17.50 0.06
N ILE A 98 12.96 -16.21 -0.20
CA ILE A 98 12.02 -15.66 -1.19
C ILE A 98 12.82 -15.12 -2.38
N GLY A 99 12.63 -15.71 -3.56
CA GLY A 99 13.44 -15.37 -4.73
C GLY A 99 14.89 -15.85 -4.63
N GLU A 100 15.68 -15.56 -5.65
CA GLU A 100 17.08 -16.00 -5.73
C GLU A 100 18.01 -15.18 -4.81
N ASP A 101 17.70 -13.90 -4.63
CA ASP A 101 18.52 -12.93 -3.88
C ASP A 101 17.97 -12.62 -2.46
N GLY A 102 16.87 -13.26 -2.06
CA GLY A 102 16.25 -13.01 -0.75
C GLY A 102 17.06 -13.57 0.42
N GLU A 103 17.01 -12.88 1.55
CA GLU A 103 17.66 -13.30 2.78
C GLU A 103 17.06 -14.62 3.32
N PRO A 104 17.88 -15.64 3.61
CA PRO A 104 17.41 -16.89 4.20
C PRO A 104 16.78 -16.71 5.59
N PHE A 105 15.72 -17.46 5.87
CA PHE A 105 15.03 -17.47 7.16
C PHE A 105 14.83 -18.89 7.71
N ALA A 106 14.77 -18.99 9.03
CA ALA A 106 14.49 -20.26 9.73
C ALA A 106 13.03 -20.69 9.53
N VAL A 107 12.83 -21.93 9.13
CA VAL A 107 11.48 -22.54 8.98
C VAL A 107 11.20 -23.54 10.09
N GLY A 108 12.16 -24.43 10.40
CA GLY A 108 11.97 -25.44 11.45
C GLY A 108 10.78 -26.38 11.17
N ARG A 109 10.11 -26.84 12.23
CA ARG A 109 8.84 -27.60 12.11
C ARG A 109 7.68 -26.77 11.56
N GLY A 110 7.79 -25.45 11.60
CA GLY A 110 6.81 -24.57 11.02
C GLY A 110 6.98 -23.13 11.46
N VAL A 111 6.55 -22.23 10.58
CA VAL A 111 6.61 -20.79 10.77
C VAL A 111 5.40 -20.15 10.13
N GLU A 112 4.89 -19.10 10.76
CA GLU A 112 3.93 -18.18 10.14
C GLU A 112 4.63 -16.86 9.89
N PHE A 113 4.54 -16.34 8.67
CA PHE A 113 5.21 -15.09 8.30
C PHE A 113 4.39 -14.32 7.26
N THR A 114 4.63 -13.01 7.21
CA THR A 114 4.17 -12.14 6.14
C THR A 114 5.28 -11.97 5.12
N ALA A 115 5.03 -12.25 3.84
CA ALA A 115 6.04 -12.11 2.81
C ALA A 115 6.46 -10.63 2.64
N GLY A 116 7.75 -10.34 2.78
CA GLY A 116 8.30 -8.99 2.62
C GLY A 116 8.40 -8.53 1.16
N GLU A 117 8.34 -9.47 0.22
CA GLU A 117 8.48 -9.26 -1.22
C GLU A 117 7.75 -10.34 -2.03
N ASP A 118 7.57 -10.08 -3.33
CA ASP A 118 7.10 -11.07 -4.29
C ASP A 118 8.27 -11.99 -4.67
N GLY A 119 8.03 -13.31 -4.76
CA GLY A 119 9.08 -14.21 -5.24
C GLY A 119 8.77 -15.69 -5.00
N ALA A 120 9.51 -16.56 -5.68
CA ALA A 120 9.37 -18.00 -5.48
C ALA A 120 9.83 -18.38 -4.07
N LEU A 121 9.05 -19.21 -3.37
CA LEU A 121 9.48 -19.79 -2.11
C LEU A 121 10.42 -20.95 -2.40
N LEU A 122 11.64 -20.85 -1.87
CA LEU A 122 12.68 -21.84 -2.05
C LEU A 122 13.06 -22.42 -0.69
N PHE A 123 13.37 -23.72 -0.63
CA PHE A 123 13.75 -24.43 0.58
C PHE A 123 15.11 -25.11 0.46
N LYS A 124 15.80 -25.22 1.60
CA LYS A 124 17.05 -25.98 1.71
C LYS A 124 17.27 -26.46 3.14
N VAL A 125 18.11 -27.47 3.32
CA VAL A 125 18.65 -27.80 4.63
C VAL A 125 19.81 -26.86 4.99
N ASN A 126 19.83 -26.36 6.22
CA ASN A 126 20.78 -25.37 6.75
C ASN A 126 22.20 -25.91 7.00
N GLY A 127 22.66 -26.82 6.14
CA GLY A 127 23.96 -27.48 6.29
C GLY A 127 24.84 -27.20 5.08
N GLY A 128 26.15 -27.28 5.29
CA GLY A 128 27.13 -27.22 4.20
C GLY A 128 27.20 -28.55 3.44
N LEU A 129 28.37 -29.21 3.53
CA LEU A 129 28.79 -30.38 2.76
C LEU A 129 27.76 -31.54 2.80
N LYS A 130 27.33 -32.01 1.62
CA LYS A 130 26.34 -33.08 1.45
C LYS A 130 26.98 -34.45 1.25
N ILE A 131 27.65 -34.98 2.27
CA ILE A 131 28.29 -36.31 2.18
C ILE A 131 27.48 -37.32 2.98
N PHE A 132 26.98 -38.37 2.30
CA PHE A 132 26.16 -39.43 2.89
C PHE A 132 24.85 -38.92 3.54
N CYS A 133 24.34 -37.78 3.09
CA CYS A 133 23.03 -37.29 3.50
C CYS A 133 21.93 -38.17 2.90
N SER A 134 20.86 -38.42 3.65
CA SER A 134 19.73 -39.21 3.17
C SER A 134 18.43 -38.82 3.85
N GLY A 135 17.30 -39.21 3.26
CA GLY A 135 15.97 -38.85 3.75
C GLY A 135 15.49 -37.49 3.29
N HIS A 136 14.31 -37.09 3.76
CA HIS A 136 13.64 -35.86 3.36
C HIS A 136 12.70 -35.36 4.44
N VAL A 137 12.36 -34.08 4.35
CA VAL A 137 11.23 -33.50 5.05
C VAL A 137 10.16 -33.13 4.04
N THR A 138 8.90 -33.38 4.40
CA THR A 138 7.73 -32.94 3.66
C THR A 138 7.31 -31.59 4.23
N VAL A 139 7.26 -30.59 3.37
CA VAL A 139 6.93 -29.20 3.69
C VAL A 139 5.59 -28.87 3.08
N LYS A 140 4.65 -28.48 3.93
CA LYS A 140 3.32 -28.00 3.55
C LYS A 140 3.29 -26.49 3.72
N THR A 141 2.94 -25.78 2.66
CA THR A 141 2.79 -24.32 2.65
C THR A 141 1.33 -23.98 2.39
N ILE A 142 0.75 -23.14 3.24
CA ILE A 142 -0.65 -22.71 3.15
C ILE A 142 -0.68 -21.19 3.14
N ALA A 143 -1.42 -20.59 2.21
CA ALA A 143 -1.77 -19.17 2.31
C ALA A 143 -2.86 -19.00 3.40
N LEU A 144 -2.54 -18.30 4.49
CA LEU A 144 -3.46 -18.15 5.64
C LEU A 144 -4.59 -17.16 5.36
N SER A 145 -4.43 -16.31 4.36
CA SER A 145 -5.48 -15.45 3.84
C SER A 145 -5.13 -15.15 2.38
N PRO A 146 -6.06 -15.23 1.41
CA PRO A 146 -5.87 -14.49 0.17
C PRO A 146 -5.68 -13.00 0.56
N PRO A 147 -5.00 -12.16 -0.25
CA PRO A 147 -5.30 -10.75 -0.13
C PRO A 147 -6.81 -10.66 -0.45
N VAL A 148 -7.49 -9.60 -0.02
CA VAL A 148 -8.69 -9.23 -0.77
C VAL A 148 -8.24 -9.24 -2.22
N GLU A 149 -8.76 -10.17 -3.02
CA GLU A 149 -8.51 -10.21 -4.45
C GLU A 149 -8.83 -8.79 -4.88
N GLN A 150 -7.83 -7.99 -5.28
CA GLN A 150 -8.08 -6.65 -5.81
C GLN A 150 -8.84 -6.91 -7.10
N LYS A 151 -10.15 -7.08 -6.96
CA LYS A 151 -11.10 -6.98 -8.03
C LYS A 151 -10.87 -5.58 -8.55
N VAL A 152 -10.20 -5.50 -9.69
CA VAL A 152 -10.28 -4.32 -10.55
C VAL A 152 -11.77 -4.10 -10.73
N PHE A 153 -12.31 -3.12 -10.03
CA PHE A 153 -13.72 -2.81 -10.07
C PHE A 153 -14.09 -2.50 -11.52
N SER A 154 -14.84 -3.39 -12.16
CA SER A 154 -15.34 -3.22 -13.52
C SER A 154 -16.81 -2.78 -13.55
N GLY A 155 -17.38 -2.47 -12.37
CA GLY A 155 -18.74 -1.96 -12.23
C GLY A 155 -18.78 -0.44 -12.26
N LYS A 156 -19.98 0.13 -12.19
CA LYS A 156 -20.19 1.54 -11.81
C LYS A 156 -20.57 1.59 -10.34
N SER A 157 -19.94 2.47 -9.59
CA SER A 157 -20.25 2.76 -8.20
C SER A 157 -21.50 3.63 -8.15
N ASP A 158 -22.22 3.58 -7.03
CA ASP A 158 -23.39 4.44 -6.84
C ASP A 158 -23.01 5.93 -6.81
N VAL A 159 -21.76 6.27 -6.52
CA VAL A 159 -21.26 7.65 -6.58
C VAL A 159 -20.84 8.09 -7.98
N ASP A 160 -20.68 7.16 -8.95
CA ASP A 160 -20.40 7.51 -10.35
C ASP A 160 -21.63 8.11 -11.05
N GLU A 161 -22.82 7.87 -10.50
CA GLU A 161 -24.07 8.47 -10.96
C GLU A 161 -24.26 9.85 -10.33
N ILE A 162 -23.80 10.88 -11.02
CA ILE A 162 -23.85 12.26 -10.53
C ILE A 162 -25.30 12.77 -10.51
N PRO A 163 -25.79 13.31 -9.38
CA PRO A 163 -27.14 13.85 -9.30
C PRO A 163 -27.29 15.09 -10.19
N ILE A 164 -28.44 15.20 -10.86
CA ILE A 164 -28.79 16.38 -11.65
C ILE A 164 -29.39 17.42 -10.69
N ILE A 165 -28.54 18.25 -10.09
CA ILE A 165 -28.99 19.36 -9.24
C ILE A 165 -28.90 20.66 -10.04
N LYS A 166 -29.98 21.46 -10.06
CA LYS A 166 -29.95 22.83 -10.60
C LYS A 166 -29.25 23.74 -9.58
N THR A 167 -27.92 23.65 -9.50
CA THR A 167 -27.12 24.56 -8.68
C THR A 167 -26.83 25.83 -9.46
N THR A 168 -26.95 26.99 -8.80
CA THR A 168 -26.53 28.27 -9.38
C THR A 168 -25.00 28.34 -9.42
N SER A 169 -24.45 28.65 -10.60
CA SER A 169 -23.01 28.81 -10.76
C SER A 169 -22.45 29.89 -9.84
N ASN A 170 -21.43 29.54 -9.05
CA ASN A 170 -20.67 30.47 -8.24
C ASN A 170 -19.41 30.88 -9.00
N ARG A 171 -19.51 31.97 -9.77
CA ARG A 171 -18.40 32.47 -10.62
C ARG A 171 -17.09 32.76 -9.88
N ASN A 172 -17.14 32.97 -8.56
CA ASN A 172 -15.98 33.23 -7.71
C ASN A 172 -15.56 31.98 -6.91
N ALA A 173 -15.87 30.78 -7.42
CA ALA A 173 -15.42 29.51 -6.87
C ALA A 173 -14.30 28.93 -7.74
N TYR A 174 -13.21 28.48 -7.12
CA TYR A 174 -12.03 27.94 -7.79
C TYR A 174 -11.64 26.62 -7.16
N ALA A 175 -11.15 25.69 -7.97
CA ALA A 175 -10.68 24.41 -7.46
C ALA A 175 -9.38 23.95 -8.11
N ILE A 176 -8.57 23.26 -7.31
CA ILE A 176 -7.48 22.40 -7.80
C ILE A 176 -7.78 20.99 -7.32
N VAL A 177 -7.86 20.05 -8.27
CA VAL A 177 -8.22 18.66 -8.05
C VAL A 177 -7.10 17.78 -8.58
N ILE A 178 -6.44 17.04 -7.70
CA ILE A 178 -5.21 16.31 -8.00
C ILE A 178 -5.41 14.83 -7.73
N GLY A 179 -5.11 13.99 -8.73
CA GLY A 179 -5.14 12.53 -8.63
C GLY A 179 -3.87 11.90 -9.18
N ILE A 180 -3.07 11.26 -8.33
CA ILE A 180 -1.81 10.64 -8.75
C ILE A 180 -1.85 9.17 -8.39
N GLU A 181 -2.10 8.34 -9.39
CA GLU A 181 -2.18 6.88 -9.24
C GLU A 181 -0.84 6.23 -9.61
N ASN A 182 -0.19 6.73 -10.66
CA ASN A 182 1.10 6.21 -11.15
C ASN A 182 2.19 7.25 -10.89
N TYR A 183 3.38 6.79 -10.50
CA TYR A 183 4.52 7.66 -10.16
C TYR A 183 5.73 7.35 -11.04
N ARG A 184 6.48 8.39 -11.42
CA ARG A 184 7.71 8.25 -12.23
C ARG A 184 8.72 7.31 -11.60
N GLN A 185 8.86 7.37 -10.28
CA GLN A 185 9.78 6.52 -9.50
C GLN A 185 9.30 5.08 -9.31
N LYS A 186 8.23 4.67 -10.01
CA LYS A 186 7.61 3.34 -9.89
C LYS A 186 7.27 2.98 -8.43
N LEU A 187 6.78 3.99 -7.69
CA LEU A 187 6.18 3.78 -6.37
C LEU A 187 4.96 2.85 -6.52
N PRO A 188 4.50 2.21 -5.42
CA PRO A 188 3.21 1.54 -5.42
C PRO A 188 2.13 2.44 -6.01
N LYS A 189 1.13 1.83 -6.65
CA LYS A 189 0.01 2.60 -7.18
C LYS A 189 -0.84 3.11 -6.02
N ALA A 190 -1.29 4.36 -6.12
CA ALA A 190 -2.34 4.87 -5.25
C ALA A 190 -3.68 4.59 -5.93
N ASP A 191 -4.18 3.38 -5.78
CA ASP A 191 -5.33 2.88 -6.53
C ASP A 191 -6.53 3.84 -6.44
N PHE A 192 -7.19 4.01 -7.59
CA PHE A 192 -8.35 4.86 -7.83
C PHE A 192 -8.11 6.37 -7.73
N ALA A 193 -6.89 6.83 -7.41
CA ALA A 193 -6.63 8.26 -7.22
C ALA A 193 -6.99 9.12 -8.44
N VAL A 194 -6.75 8.60 -9.65
CA VAL A 194 -7.12 9.27 -10.90
C VAL A 194 -8.64 9.31 -11.08
N ASN A 195 -9.33 8.20 -10.78
CA ASN A 195 -10.79 8.12 -10.88
C ASN A 195 -11.46 9.07 -9.89
N ASP A 196 -11.01 9.02 -8.64
CA ASP A 196 -11.42 9.87 -7.54
C ASP A 196 -11.31 11.37 -7.89
N ALA A 197 -10.17 11.80 -8.44
CA ALA A 197 -9.95 13.19 -8.83
C ALA A 197 -10.84 13.63 -9.99
N LYS A 198 -11.00 12.79 -11.03
CA LYS A 198 -11.91 13.10 -12.14
C LYS A 198 -13.35 13.26 -11.66
N LEU A 199 -13.82 12.32 -10.86
CA LEU A 199 -15.18 12.33 -10.34
C LEU A 199 -15.41 13.53 -9.42
N MET A 200 -14.46 13.86 -8.53
CA MET A 200 -14.54 15.06 -7.71
C MET A 200 -14.67 16.34 -8.55
N GLY A 201 -13.91 16.47 -9.64
CA GLY A 201 -14.03 17.58 -10.58
C GLY A 201 -15.44 17.69 -11.18
N GLU A 202 -16.03 16.56 -11.58
CA GLU A 202 -17.41 16.55 -12.09
C GLU A 202 -18.45 16.92 -11.02
N TYR A 203 -18.27 16.48 -9.76
CA TYR A 203 -19.14 16.89 -8.65
C TYR A 203 -19.04 18.39 -8.36
N LEU A 204 -17.83 18.94 -8.36
CA LEU A 204 -17.62 20.38 -8.16
C LEU A 204 -18.35 21.19 -9.23
N SER A 205 -18.24 20.79 -10.49
CA SER A 205 -18.92 21.45 -11.61
C SER A 205 -20.44 21.27 -11.56
N ARG A 206 -20.92 20.02 -11.56
CA ARG A 206 -22.32 19.69 -11.83
C ARG A 206 -23.22 19.77 -10.60
N VAL A 207 -22.65 19.63 -9.40
CA VAL A 207 -23.41 19.57 -8.13
C VAL A 207 -23.14 20.80 -7.28
N MET A 208 -21.89 21.24 -7.18
CA MET A 208 -21.49 22.32 -6.27
C MET A 208 -21.36 23.69 -6.96
N GLY A 209 -21.60 23.78 -8.27
CA GLY A 209 -21.70 25.05 -9.01
C GLY A 209 -20.37 25.74 -9.28
N TYR A 210 -19.24 25.04 -9.21
CA TYR A 210 -17.94 25.57 -9.59
C TYR A 210 -17.88 25.69 -11.13
N PRO A 211 -17.54 26.85 -11.71
CA PRO A 211 -17.37 26.98 -13.16
C PRO A 211 -16.25 26.06 -13.66
N GLU A 212 -16.46 25.35 -14.77
CA GLU A 212 -15.47 24.41 -15.31
C GLU A 212 -14.14 25.10 -15.63
N GLU A 213 -14.18 26.34 -16.10
CA GLU A 213 -13.00 27.17 -16.36
C GLU A 213 -12.17 27.50 -15.10
N ASN A 214 -12.78 27.38 -13.92
CA ASN A 214 -12.16 27.62 -12.62
C ASN A 214 -11.75 26.31 -11.91
N ILE A 215 -11.91 25.15 -12.55
CA ILE A 215 -11.50 23.85 -12.01
C ILE A 215 -10.25 23.37 -12.75
N VAL A 216 -9.14 23.31 -12.03
CA VAL A 216 -7.90 22.71 -12.54
C VAL A 216 -7.82 21.26 -12.09
N THR A 217 -7.83 20.32 -13.04
CA THR A 217 -7.64 18.89 -12.74
C THR A 217 -6.25 18.42 -13.20
N LEU A 218 -5.43 17.98 -12.25
CA LEU A 218 -4.08 17.46 -12.49
C LEU A 218 -4.05 15.96 -12.22
N ILE A 219 -3.57 15.18 -13.19
CA ILE A 219 -3.60 13.72 -13.13
C ILE A 219 -2.28 13.13 -13.61
N ASN A 220 -1.73 12.21 -12.81
CA ASN A 220 -0.45 11.52 -13.07
C ASN A 220 0.64 12.49 -13.59
N GLU A 221 1.14 12.30 -14.81
CA GLU A 221 2.25 13.08 -15.40
C GLU A 221 2.00 14.59 -15.48
N HIS A 222 0.75 15.03 -15.39
CA HIS A 222 0.36 16.46 -15.33
C HIS A 222 0.32 17.02 -13.90
N ALA A 223 0.81 16.25 -12.92
CA ALA A 223 0.82 16.57 -11.51
C ALA A 223 2.26 16.47 -10.95
N ALA A 224 3.24 16.99 -11.70
CA ALA A 224 4.63 17.08 -11.25
C ALA A 224 4.80 18.23 -10.24
N LEU A 225 5.94 18.26 -9.53
CA LEU A 225 6.23 19.33 -8.56
C LEU A 225 6.11 20.72 -9.20
N GLY A 226 6.57 20.87 -10.44
CA GLY A 226 6.44 22.12 -11.20
C GLY A 226 4.98 22.56 -11.41
N ASP A 227 4.07 21.61 -11.62
CA ASP A 227 2.64 21.88 -11.76
C ASP A 227 2.02 22.32 -10.42
N PHE A 228 2.41 21.68 -9.32
CA PHE A 228 1.96 22.08 -7.98
C PHE A 228 2.36 23.53 -7.71
N VAL A 229 3.63 23.87 -7.93
CA VAL A 229 4.13 25.24 -7.77
C VAL A 229 3.38 26.21 -8.68
N LYS A 230 3.20 25.87 -9.97
CA LYS A 230 2.45 26.69 -10.92
C LYS A 230 1.03 26.97 -10.42
N TYR A 231 0.29 25.97 -10.00
CA TYR A 231 -1.12 26.14 -9.69
C TYR A 231 -1.38 26.71 -8.29
N PHE A 232 -0.67 26.23 -7.26
CA PHE A 232 -0.83 26.75 -5.90
C PHE A 232 -0.24 28.15 -5.71
N GLU A 233 0.89 28.47 -6.34
CA GLU A 233 1.63 29.71 -6.04
C GLU A 233 1.55 30.77 -7.13
N LYS A 234 0.99 30.45 -8.31
CA LYS A 234 0.78 31.43 -9.39
C LYS A 234 -0.67 31.49 -9.84
N TRP A 235 -1.25 30.36 -10.25
CA TRP A 235 -2.60 30.37 -10.79
C TRP A 235 -3.64 30.79 -9.74
N LEU A 236 -3.67 30.18 -8.55
CA LEU A 236 -4.61 30.60 -7.50
C LEU A 236 -4.48 32.08 -7.13
N PRO A 237 -3.29 32.62 -6.79
CA PRO A 237 -3.14 34.04 -6.49
C PRO A 237 -3.55 35.00 -7.62
N ASN A 238 -3.42 34.58 -8.87
CA ASN A 238 -3.78 35.40 -10.04
C ASN A 238 -5.28 35.37 -10.38
N ASN A 239 -6.00 34.31 -9.96
CA ASN A 239 -7.39 34.10 -10.37
C ASN A 239 -8.39 34.29 -9.23
N VAL A 240 -8.03 33.95 -7.99
CA VAL A 240 -8.96 34.03 -6.85
C VAL A 240 -9.26 35.49 -6.51
N GLU A 241 -10.50 35.91 -6.74
CA GLU A 241 -10.97 37.24 -6.40
C GLU A 241 -11.35 37.35 -4.92
N LYS A 242 -11.45 38.59 -4.43
CA LYS A 242 -11.83 38.88 -3.05
C LYS A 242 -13.20 38.28 -2.72
N GLY A 243 -13.26 37.52 -1.65
CA GLY A 243 -14.49 36.86 -1.19
C GLY A 243 -14.78 35.51 -1.86
N GLY A 244 -13.86 35.02 -2.70
CA GLY A 244 -14.03 33.75 -3.41
C GLY A 244 -14.01 32.52 -2.51
N ALA A 245 -14.44 31.38 -3.06
CA ALA A 245 -14.37 30.07 -2.43
C ALA A 245 -13.29 29.23 -3.13
N VAL A 246 -12.45 28.54 -2.36
CA VAL A 246 -11.38 27.69 -2.89
C VAL A 246 -11.55 26.27 -2.38
N PHE A 247 -11.56 25.30 -3.29
CA PHE A 247 -11.59 23.87 -2.95
C PHE A 247 -10.35 23.16 -3.48
N ILE A 248 -9.58 22.56 -2.59
CA ILE A 248 -8.42 21.76 -2.94
C ILE A 248 -8.74 20.30 -2.65
N TYR A 249 -8.55 19.44 -3.64
CA TYR A 249 -8.67 18.00 -3.47
C TYR A 249 -7.38 17.32 -3.90
N TYR A 250 -6.89 16.42 -3.05
CA TYR A 250 -5.72 15.59 -3.36
C TYR A 250 -6.01 14.13 -3.04
N SER A 251 -5.78 13.27 -4.03
CA SER A 251 -5.81 11.82 -3.95
C SER A 251 -4.49 11.27 -4.44
N GLY A 252 -3.74 10.59 -3.58
CA GLY A 252 -2.38 10.14 -3.89
C GLY A 252 -1.55 9.87 -2.64
N HIS A 253 -0.23 9.75 -2.82
CA HIS A 253 0.70 9.43 -1.76
C HIS A 253 1.09 10.64 -0.90
N GLY A 254 1.01 10.45 0.41
CA GLY A 254 1.69 11.29 1.39
C GLY A 254 3.02 10.67 1.81
N ALA A 255 3.98 11.50 2.20
CA ALA A 255 5.24 11.04 2.77
C ALA A 255 5.71 11.99 3.88
N PRO A 256 6.23 11.46 5.00
CA PRO A 256 6.97 12.26 5.96
C PRO A 256 8.39 12.54 5.47
N ASN A 257 8.91 13.70 5.83
CA ASN A 257 10.34 13.87 5.96
C ASN A 257 10.81 13.11 7.21
N THR A 258 11.63 12.08 7.03
CA THR A 258 12.12 11.20 8.10
C THR A 258 13.10 11.88 9.06
N LYS A 259 13.54 13.11 8.78
CA LYS A 259 14.40 13.91 9.66
C LYS A 259 13.60 14.92 10.48
N THR A 260 12.60 15.56 9.88
CA THR A 260 11.86 16.66 10.52
C THR A 260 10.46 16.27 10.99
N GLY A 261 9.90 15.18 10.45
CA GLY A 261 8.50 14.78 10.66
C GLY A 261 7.50 15.58 9.84
N ASP A 262 7.95 16.51 8.99
CA ASP A 262 7.07 17.32 8.15
C ASP A 262 6.35 16.47 7.09
N ALA A 263 5.08 16.75 6.87
CA ALA A 263 4.25 16.04 5.91
C ALA A 263 4.32 16.67 4.51
N TYR A 264 4.49 15.82 3.49
CA TYR A 264 4.56 16.20 2.08
C TYR A 264 3.52 15.44 1.26
N LEU A 265 2.90 16.14 0.32
CA LEU A 265 2.25 15.51 -0.82
C LEU A 265 3.35 15.04 -1.77
N VAL A 266 3.24 13.84 -2.30
CA VAL A 266 4.17 13.29 -3.29
C VAL A 266 3.64 13.63 -4.69
N PRO A 267 4.32 14.51 -5.46
CA PRO A 267 3.98 14.74 -6.86
C PRO A 267 4.29 13.51 -7.71
N TYR A 268 3.83 13.49 -8.96
CA TYR A 268 4.07 12.39 -9.91
C TYR A 268 5.55 12.01 -10.01
N ASP A 269 6.38 13.04 -9.95
CA ASP A 269 7.79 12.99 -10.20
C ASP A 269 8.61 12.95 -8.89
N GLY A 270 7.91 12.90 -7.74
CA GLY A 270 8.44 12.87 -6.38
C GLY A 270 9.16 11.56 -6.02
N ASP A 271 10.19 11.69 -5.18
CA ASP A 271 10.98 10.59 -4.65
C ASP A 271 10.98 10.64 -3.11
N PRO A 272 10.40 9.65 -2.41
CA PRO A 272 10.40 9.59 -0.95
C PRO A 272 11.80 9.59 -0.31
N LEU A 273 12.85 9.21 -1.03
CA LEU A 273 14.25 9.30 -0.58
C LEU A 273 14.73 10.77 -0.50
N PHE A 274 14.19 11.63 -1.35
CA PHE A 274 14.53 13.05 -1.48
C PHE A 274 13.26 13.90 -1.33
N ILE A 275 12.42 13.54 -0.35
CA ILE A 275 11.07 14.13 -0.24
C ILE A 275 11.10 15.63 0.05
N ALA A 276 12.16 16.12 0.70
CA ALA A 276 12.31 17.54 0.99
C ALA A 276 12.49 18.38 -0.29
N GLU A 277 13.16 17.81 -1.31
CA GLU A 277 13.49 18.45 -2.58
C GLU A 277 12.42 18.18 -3.66
N THR A 278 11.83 16.99 -3.64
CA THR A 278 10.95 16.50 -4.71
C THR A 278 9.48 16.44 -4.30
N GLY A 279 9.18 16.57 -3.01
CA GLY A 279 7.82 16.63 -2.47
C GLY A 279 7.27 18.07 -2.39
N TYR A 280 5.96 18.20 -2.21
CA TYR A 280 5.31 19.47 -1.91
C TYR A 280 4.81 19.47 -0.46
N SER A 281 5.52 20.16 0.45
CA SER A 281 5.16 20.16 1.87
C SER A 281 3.77 20.73 2.12
N LEU A 282 2.99 20.15 3.03
CA LEU A 282 1.69 20.68 3.44
C LEU A 282 1.81 22.10 4.00
N LYS A 283 2.90 22.40 4.72
CA LYS A 283 3.19 23.76 5.21
C LYS A 283 3.25 24.76 4.06
N ARG A 284 4.00 24.46 3.00
CA ARG A 284 4.11 25.31 1.79
C ARG A 284 2.75 25.52 1.12
N MET A 285 1.95 24.46 1.02
CA MET A 285 0.58 24.56 0.49
C MET A 285 -0.28 25.49 1.34
N TYR A 286 -0.31 25.30 2.67
CA TYR A 286 -1.10 26.15 3.57
C TYR A 286 -0.61 27.59 3.55
N ASP A 287 0.71 27.84 3.51
CA ASP A 287 1.28 29.18 3.39
C ASP A 287 0.89 29.89 2.08
N ALA A 288 0.75 29.14 0.98
CA ALA A 288 0.26 29.68 -0.30
C ALA A 288 -1.24 30.00 -0.23
N LEU A 289 -2.04 29.07 0.31
CA LEU A 289 -3.49 29.23 0.42
C LEU A 289 -3.89 30.35 1.41
N ASN A 290 -3.18 30.49 2.53
CA ASN A 290 -3.41 31.53 3.54
C ASN A 290 -3.28 32.96 3.00
N LYS A 291 -2.59 33.16 1.87
CA LYS A 291 -2.38 34.47 1.23
C LYS A 291 -3.52 34.85 0.30
N LEU A 292 -4.43 33.92 -0.02
CA LEU A 292 -5.51 34.17 -0.96
C LEU A 292 -6.58 35.08 -0.31
N PRO A 293 -7.19 36.00 -1.07
CA PRO A 293 -8.28 36.85 -0.57
C PRO A 293 -9.63 36.11 -0.51
N ALA A 294 -9.60 34.79 -0.31
CA ALA A 294 -10.78 33.91 -0.28
C ALA A 294 -11.59 34.09 1.01
N ARG A 295 -12.91 33.98 0.93
CA ARG A 295 -13.79 33.92 2.11
C ARG A 295 -13.74 32.55 2.78
N GLU A 296 -13.48 31.50 2.02
CA GLU A 296 -13.50 30.10 2.46
C GLU A 296 -12.50 29.28 1.65
N ILE A 297 -11.73 28.44 2.34
CA ILE A 297 -10.80 27.49 1.74
C ILE A 297 -11.07 26.12 2.35
N ILE A 298 -11.43 25.15 1.53
CA ILE A 298 -11.61 23.75 1.95
C ILE A 298 -10.52 22.92 1.29
N VAL A 299 -9.81 22.12 2.09
CA VAL A 299 -8.80 21.18 1.61
C VAL A 299 -9.21 19.77 1.98
N ALA A 300 -9.42 18.90 1.00
CA ALA A 300 -9.73 17.49 1.21
C ALA A 300 -8.54 16.62 0.77
N LEU A 301 -7.96 15.88 1.72
CA LEU A 301 -6.76 15.07 1.53
C LEU A 301 -7.09 13.59 1.70
N ASP A 302 -7.17 12.86 0.60
CA ASP A 302 -7.23 11.40 0.58
C ASP A 302 -5.84 10.80 0.41
N SER A 303 -5.04 10.93 1.46
CA SER A 303 -3.64 10.49 1.53
C SER A 303 -3.25 10.10 2.96
N CYS A 304 -2.13 9.39 3.10
CA CYS A 304 -1.60 8.99 4.41
C CYS A 304 -0.28 9.69 4.73
N PHE A 305 -0.29 10.33 5.89
CA PHE A 305 0.86 10.84 6.64
C PHE A 305 1.86 9.74 6.97
N SER A 306 1.36 8.77 7.73
CA SER A 306 2.01 7.80 8.63
C SER A 306 3.36 7.17 8.25
N GLY A 307 3.73 7.13 6.97
CA GLY A 307 4.86 6.37 6.47
C GLY A 307 4.64 4.85 6.46
N ALA A 308 3.40 4.39 6.71
CA ALA A 308 3.04 2.98 6.70
C ALA A 308 1.68 2.76 6.01
N GLY A 309 1.68 1.92 4.97
CA GLY A 309 0.48 1.35 4.34
C GLY A 309 -0.34 2.30 3.46
N GLY A 310 -1.23 1.69 2.65
CA GLY A 310 -2.26 2.36 1.84
C GLY A 310 -1.74 3.47 0.92
N ARG A 311 -1.96 4.72 1.33
CA ARG A 311 -1.56 5.92 0.59
C ARG A 311 -0.35 6.64 1.20
N SER A 312 0.52 5.94 1.92
CA SER A 312 1.78 6.49 2.45
C SER A 312 3.00 5.80 1.84
N VAL A 313 4.04 6.58 1.56
CA VAL A 313 5.33 6.07 1.10
C VAL A 313 6.47 6.66 1.92
N ILE A 314 7.48 5.83 2.21
CA ILE A 314 8.73 6.25 2.86
C ILE A 314 9.92 5.63 2.16
N ALA A 315 11.08 6.26 2.36
CA ALA A 315 12.38 5.74 1.98
C ALA A 315 12.57 4.27 2.41
N LYS A 316 13.09 3.43 1.49
CA LYS A 316 13.40 2.01 1.78
C LYS A 316 14.39 1.93 2.95
N GLY A 317 14.03 1.18 4.00
CA GLY A 317 14.84 1.01 5.21
C GLY A 317 14.68 2.12 6.26
N ALA A 318 13.89 3.17 5.99
CA ALA A 318 13.54 4.15 7.00
C ALA A 318 12.48 3.60 7.96
N ARG A 319 12.52 4.07 9.22
CA ARG A 319 11.44 3.82 10.19
C ARG A 319 10.46 4.99 10.17
N PRO A 320 9.14 4.74 10.20
CA PRO A 320 8.16 5.80 10.37
C PRO A 320 8.43 6.63 11.62
N LEU A 321 8.32 7.95 11.52
CA LEU A 321 8.23 8.83 12.67
C LEU A 321 6.76 9.07 13.01
N VAL A 322 6.44 9.17 14.29
CA VAL A 322 5.11 9.59 14.77
C VAL A 322 4.85 10.99 14.23
N MET A 323 3.84 11.14 13.38
CA MET A 323 3.49 12.43 12.81
C MET A 323 2.50 13.16 13.69
N ASN A 324 2.80 14.42 13.96
CA ASN A 324 1.85 15.34 14.55
C ASN A 324 1.39 16.33 13.48
N LEU A 325 0.39 15.93 12.70
CA LEU A 325 -0.24 16.79 11.69
C LEU A 325 -0.74 18.11 12.30
N GLN A 326 -1.10 18.14 13.59
CA GLN A 326 -1.66 19.32 14.25
C GLN A 326 -0.60 20.34 14.71
N SER A 327 0.65 19.92 14.93
CA SER A 327 1.67 20.79 15.56
C SER A 327 2.22 21.88 14.66
N ASN A 328 2.12 21.72 13.33
CA ASN A 328 2.77 22.60 12.36
C ASN A 328 1.78 23.40 11.48
N MET A 329 0.49 23.41 11.82
CA MET A 329 -0.55 24.04 10.99
C MET A 329 -0.97 25.42 11.54
N ALA A 330 -0.37 26.48 10.99
CA ALA A 330 -0.94 27.83 11.10
C ALA A 330 -2.05 28.01 10.06
N LEU A 331 -3.24 27.46 10.32
CA LEU A 331 -4.40 27.66 9.45
C LEU A 331 -5.03 29.03 9.69
N SER A 332 -5.32 29.76 8.61
CA SER A 332 -6.09 30.99 8.68
C SER A 332 -7.54 30.75 9.14
N GLY A 333 -8.19 31.82 9.62
CA GLY A 333 -9.57 31.82 10.14
C GLY A 333 -10.65 31.23 9.22
N ASN A 334 -10.35 31.15 7.92
CA ASN A 334 -11.24 30.77 6.82
C ASN A 334 -10.86 29.43 6.17
N MET A 335 -9.84 28.72 6.68
CA MET A 335 -9.39 27.44 6.12
C MET A 335 -9.86 26.25 6.98
N THR A 336 -10.38 25.24 6.30
CA THR A 336 -10.72 23.95 6.90
C THR A 336 -10.12 22.80 6.08
N VAL A 337 -9.57 21.81 6.77
CA VAL A 337 -8.92 20.64 6.21
C VAL A 337 -9.69 19.38 6.63
N LEU A 338 -10.11 18.60 5.65
CA LEU A 338 -10.60 17.24 5.78
C LEU A 338 -9.45 16.29 5.43
N SER A 339 -9.03 15.42 6.35
CA SER A 339 -8.07 14.35 6.04
C SER A 339 -8.72 12.99 6.15
N ALA A 340 -8.31 12.06 5.28
CA ALA A 340 -8.85 10.70 5.24
C ALA A 340 -8.51 9.84 6.45
N SER A 341 -7.43 10.18 7.16
CA SER A 341 -6.92 9.42 8.31
C SER A 341 -6.25 10.35 9.32
N SER A 342 -6.05 9.85 10.54
CA SER A 342 -5.39 10.56 11.63
C SER A 342 -4.03 9.94 11.95
N GLY A 343 -3.01 10.78 12.18
CA GLY A 343 -1.69 10.35 12.65
C GLY A 343 -1.08 9.20 11.83
N GLU A 344 -0.98 8.03 12.47
CA GLU A 344 -0.34 6.81 11.93
C GLU A 344 -1.30 5.90 11.14
N GLN A 345 -2.58 6.26 11.04
CA GLN A 345 -3.61 5.41 10.43
C GLN A 345 -3.47 5.30 8.90
N ILE A 346 -4.01 4.20 8.36
CA ILE A 346 -4.01 3.90 6.93
C ILE A 346 -5.27 4.49 6.29
N SER A 347 -5.12 5.10 5.11
CA SER A 347 -6.20 5.44 4.19
C SER A 347 -6.35 4.28 3.23
N SER A 348 -7.51 3.65 3.30
CA SER A 348 -7.83 2.42 2.59
C SER A 348 -8.50 2.72 1.25
N THR A 349 -8.32 1.83 0.30
CA THR A 349 -9.18 1.77 -0.88
C THR A 349 -10.52 1.15 -0.51
N TYR A 350 -11.55 1.39 -1.33
CA TYR A 350 -12.81 0.67 -1.31
C TYR A 350 -12.97 -0.06 -2.64
N ASP A 351 -12.28 -1.19 -2.76
CA ASP A 351 -12.13 -1.93 -4.02
C ASP A 351 -13.48 -2.32 -4.63
N GLU A 352 -14.45 -2.74 -3.81
CA GLU A 352 -15.81 -3.06 -4.25
C GLU A 352 -16.58 -1.88 -4.86
N LYS A 353 -16.07 -0.67 -4.69
CA LYS A 353 -16.66 0.59 -5.14
C LYS A 353 -15.78 1.37 -6.10
N GLY A 354 -14.54 0.94 -6.37
CA GLY A 354 -13.65 1.61 -7.34
C GLY A 354 -13.15 3.00 -6.91
N HIS A 355 -13.02 3.25 -5.61
CA HIS A 355 -12.64 4.56 -5.04
C HIS A 355 -11.75 4.44 -3.80
N GLY A 356 -11.10 5.52 -3.39
CA GLY A 356 -10.62 5.66 -2.00
C GLY A 356 -11.79 5.60 -1.00
N LEU A 357 -11.62 4.96 0.15
CA LEU A 357 -12.70 4.79 1.15
C LEU A 357 -13.22 6.15 1.65
N PHE A 358 -12.32 7.10 1.89
CA PHE A 358 -12.67 8.46 2.26
C PHE A 358 -13.41 9.16 1.11
N THR A 359 -12.86 9.11 -0.11
CA THR A 359 -13.47 9.76 -1.27
C THR A 359 -14.86 9.21 -1.58
N TYR A 360 -15.04 7.90 -1.51
CA TYR A 360 -16.35 7.27 -1.69
C TYR A 360 -17.40 7.86 -0.74
N PHE A 361 -17.11 7.90 0.57
CA PHE A 361 -18.07 8.43 1.54
C PHE A 361 -18.20 9.96 1.52
N LEU A 362 -17.16 10.67 1.08
CA LEU A 362 -17.25 12.11 0.81
C LEU A 362 -18.26 12.39 -0.31
N LEU A 363 -18.11 11.73 -1.46
CA LEU A 363 -19.02 11.87 -2.60
C LEU A 363 -20.42 11.36 -2.28
N LYS A 364 -20.53 10.24 -1.56
CA LYS A 364 -21.82 9.71 -1.11
C LYS A 364 -22.54 10.65 -0.14
N GLY A 365 -21.79 11.36 0.71
CA GLY A 365 -22.33 12.42 1.56
C GLY A 365 -22.83 13.60 0.75
N ILE A 366 -22.10 14.01 -0.30
CA ILE A 366 -22.54 15.06 -1.24
C ILE A 366 -23.79 14.64 -2.04
N LYS A 367 -24.02 13.34 -2.25
CA LYS A 367 -25.28 12.86 -2.86
C LYS A 367 -26.46 12.81 -1.88
N ASN A 368 -26.21 12.90 -0.58
CA ASN A 368 -27.25 12.67 0.41
C ASN A 368 -28.10 13.94 0.59
N GLU A 369 -29.41 13.84 0.33
CA GLU A 369 -30.38 14.94 0.48
C GLU A 369 -30.51 15.43 1.93
N ASP A 370 -30.14 14.60 2.92
CA ASP A 370 -30.07 15.02 4.33
C ASP A 370 -28.83 15.89 4.64
N VAL A 371 -27.83 15.88 3.75
CA VAL A 371 -26.56 16.59 3.89
C VAL A 371 -26.49 17.81 2.96
N VAL A 372 -27.03 17.68 1.75
CA VAL A 372 -27.08 18.74 0.74
C VAL A 372 -28.47 19.33 0.71
N LYS A 373 -28.55 20.63 1.00
CA LYS A 373 -29.83 21.35 0.99
C LYS A 373 -30.39 21.47 -0.42
N PRO A 374 -31.70 21.76 -0.58
CA PRO A 374 -32.32 21.97 -1.88
C PRO A 374 -31.69 23.09 -2.73
N ASP A 375 -30.98 24.03 -2.12
CA ASP A 375 -30.24 25.12 -2.78
C ASP A 375 -28.82 24.73 -3.21
N GLY A 376 -28.42 23.45 -3.02
CA GLY A 376 -27.09 22.93 -3.31
C GLY A 376 -26.04 23.27 -2.24
N SER A 377 -26.40 23.98 -1.16
CA SER A 377 -25.45 24.31 -0.09
C SER A 377 -25.18 23.11 0.82
N ILE A 378 -23.91 22.96 1.20
CA ILE A 378 -23.44 21.88 2.08
C ILE A 378 -22.78 22.50 3.30
N LYS A 379 -23.23 22.11 4.49
CA LYS A 379 -22.50 22.43 5.72
C LYS A 379 -21.43 21.37 5.94
N LEU A 380 -20.19 21.83 6.10
CA LEU A 380 -19.05 20.94 6.24
C LEU A 380 -19.14 20.03 7.47
N ASP A 381 -19.71 20.53 8.57
CA ASP A 381 -19.94 19.73 9.79
C ASP A 381 -20.95 18.59 9.57
N ASP A 382 -22.01 18.83 8.79
CA ASP A 382 -23.02 17.82 8.47
C ASP A 382 -22.43 16.74 7.54
N LEU A 383 -21.66 17.17 6.53
CA LEU A 383 -20.92 16.26 5.64
C LEU A 383 -19.90 15.42 6.42
N PHE A 384 -19.16 16.04 7.34
CA PHE A 384 -18.20 15.33 8.18
C PHE A 384 -18.88 14.36 9.15
N GLY A 385 -20.02 14.78 9.74
CA GLY A 385 -20.85 13.95 10.60
C GLY A 385 -21.40 12.71 9.90
N TYR A 386 -21.70 12.82 8.59
CA TYR A 386 -22.05 11.67 7.76
C TYR A 386 -20.85 10.77 7.45
N LEU A 387 -19.75 11.35 6.95
CA LEU A 387 -18.65 10.55 6.38
C LEU A 387 -17.87 9.79 7.45
N LYS A 388 -17.54 10.44 8.57
CA LYS A 388 -16.66 9.88 9.61
C LYS A 388 -17.14 8.51 10.14
N PRO A 389 -18.40 8.35 10.62
CA PRO A 389 -18.85 7.07 11.15
C PRO A 389 -18.90 5.98 10.08
N GLN A 390 -19.13 6.32 8.80
CA GLN A 390 -19.14 5.34 7.71
C GLN A 390 -17.75 4.82 7.39
N VAL A 391 -16.77 5.73 7.24
CA VAL A 391 -15.36 5.37 6.99
C VAL A 391 -14.85 4.48 8.13
N GLU A 392 -15.02 4.90 9.39
CA GLU A 392 -14.56 4.12 10.52
C GLU A 392 -15.23 2.73 10.60
N ARG A 393 -16.53 2.66 10.30
CA ARG A 393 -17.28 1.40 10.32
C ARG A 393 -16.76 0.43 9.26
N ILE A 394 -16.55 0.88 8.03
CA ILE A 394 -16.08 0.03 6.93
C ILE A 394 -14.61 -0.36 7.14
N ALA A 395 -13.74 0.59 7.52
CA ALA A 395 -12.35 0.30 7.88
C ALA A 395 -12.23 -0.83 8.90
N ARG A 396 -12.96 -0.72 10.02
CA ARG A 396 -12.98 -1.74 11.07
C ARG A 396 -13.57 -3.07 10.60
N LYS A 397 -14.73 -3.05 9.93
CA LYS A 397 -15.49 -4.28 9.63
C LYS A 397 -14.94 -5.06 8.43
N GLN A 398 -14.43 -4.37 7.41
CA GLN A 398 -14.07 -4.98 6.12
C GLN A 398 -12.55 -5.15 5.98
N TYR A 399 -11.77 -4.21 6.50
CA TYR A 399 -10.32 -4.20 6.33
C TYR A 399 -9.54 -4.51 7.61
N ASN A 400 -10.24 -4.67 8.74
CA ASN A 400 -9.65 -4.92 10.06
C ASN A 400 -8.52 -3.93 10.39
N ASN A 401 -8.72 -2.66 10.02
CA ASN A 401 -7.79 -1.57 10.28
C ASN A 401 -8.53 -0.36 10.89
N GLU A 402 -7.75 0.64 11.29
CA GLU A 402 -8.29 1.92 11.74
C GLU A 402 -8.08 2.99 10.67
N GLN A 403 -9.18 3.70 10.37
CA GLN A 403 -9.17 4.90 9.57
C GLN A 403 -10.19 5.87 10.14
N THR A 404 -9.69 6.96 10.75
CA THR A 404 -10.52 7.99 11.38
C THR A 404 -10.31 9.32 10.67
N PRO A 405 -11.23 9.72 9.78
CA PRO A 405 -11.18 11.03 9.15
C PRO A 405 -11.09 12.17 10.18
N GLN A 406 -10.37 13.23 9.84
CA GLN A 406 -10.25 14.43 10.66
C GLN A 406 -10.85 15.64 9.97
N LEU A 407 -11.43 16.53 10.78
CA LEU A 407 -11.84 17.87 10.39
C LEU A 407 -11.02 18.86 11.21
N ILE A 408 -10.11 19.57 10.56
CA ILE A 408 -9.18 20.52 11.18
C ILE A 408 -9.52 21.91 10.64
N GLY A 409 -10.07 22.78 11.47
CA GLY A 409 -10.33 24.17 11.10
C GLY A 409 -9.78 25.12 12.15
N SER A 410 -9.70 26.40 11.82
CA SER A 410 -9.49 27.41 12.85
C SER A 410 -10.68 27.36 13.83
N LYS A 411 -10.40 27.24 15.14
CA LYS A 411 -11.46 27.44 16.14
C LYS A 411 -11.92 28.89 15.98
N LYS A 412 -13.13 29.11 15.45
CA LYS A 412 -13.82 30.38 15.73
C LYS A 412 -13.97 30.46 17.24
N SER A 413 -13.21 31.34 17.88
CA SER A 413 -13.50 31.75 19.25
C SER A 413 -14.94 32.26 19.23
N SER A 414 -15.86 31.49 19.82
CA SER A 414 -17.18 32.00 20.18
C SER A 414 -16.96 33.21 21.08
N ARG A 415 -17.23 34.41 20.56
CA ARG A 415 -17.46 35.61 21.36
C ARG A 415 -18.84 36.12 21.03
#